data_AF-A0A0R3SPH1-F1
#
_entry.id   AF-A0A0R3SPH1-F1
#
_cell.length_a   1.000
_cell.length_b   1.000
_cell.length_c   1.000
_cell.angle_alpha   90.00
_cell.angle_beta   90.00
_cell.angle_gamma   90.00
#
_symmetry.space_group_name_H-M   'P 1'
#
loop_
_entity.id
_entity.type
_entity.pdbx_description
1 polymer ?
#
loop_
_entity_poly.entity_id
_entity_poly.type
_entity_poly.pdbx_seq_one_letter_code
_entity_poly.pdbx_strand_id
1 'polypeptide(L)'
;MYQKMIEVDPNEPTPLEHQQTAITKLRYMQWRETLSSSADFGFRIEGIKVCQSSVASYLRRLTSIQKALQNSPFFKSHEMVGTSLLFVHDKTGTKSNVWLIDFGKTHPLPPGVEIDHHASWVAGNHEDGYLFGLERLIDAFTEVLREVVPLPSTTPCISSASSLCAPLLRKPVIFVGCEQVSSKPEAGNGPR
;
A
#
# COMPACT_ATOMS: atom_id res chain seq x y z
N MET A 1 12.49 18.01 11.72
CA MET A 1 11.48 17.85 10.65
C MET A 1 11.72 18.84 9.53
N TYR A 2 11.94 20.13 9.84
CA TYR A 2 12.28 21.16 8.85
C TYR A 2 13.44 20.76 7.93
N GLN A 3 14.60 20.38 8.50
CA GLN A 3 15.76 19.97 7.70
C GLN A 3 15.45 18.82 6.73
N LYS A 4 14.67 17.82 7.18
CA LYS A 4 14.24 16.69 6.33
C LYS A 4 13.29 17.11 5.21
N MET A 5 12.51 18.17 5.42
CA MET A 5 11.62 18.72 4.39
C MET A 5 12.45 19.43 3.31
N ILE A 6 13.39 20.29 3.73
CA ILE A 6 14.33 21.00 2.85
C ILE A 6 15.17 20.03 2.00
N GLU A 7 15.63 18.94 2.60
CA GLU A 7 16.42 17.91 1.90
C GLU A 7 15.68 17.27 0.73
N VAL A 8 14.35 17.24 0.76
CA VAL A 8 13.51 16.67 -0.29
C VAL A 8 13.00 17.76 -1.24
N ASP A 9 12.46 18.86 -0.71
CA ASP A 9 12.01 20.02 -1.47
C ASP A 9 12.33 21.32 -0.71
N PRO A 10 13.34 22.09 -1.17
CA PRO A 10 13.71 23.36 -0.56
C PRO A 10 12.63 24.45 -0.64
N ASN A 11 11.68 24.36 -1.57
CA ASN A 11 10.67 25.41 -1.83
C ASN A 11 9.33 25.15 -1.14
N GLU A 12 9.13 23.97 -0.54
CA GLU A 12 7.90 23.61 0.16
C GLU A 12 7.62 24.44 1.44
N PRO A 13 8.61 24.74 2.31
CA PRO A 13 8.33 25.48 3.54
C PRO A 13 7.89 26.92 3.26
N THR A 14 6.99 27.44 4.08
CA THR A 14 6.57 28.84 4.01
C THR A 14 7.71 29.78 4.44
N PRO A 15 7.67 31.07 4.03
CA PRO A 15 8.70 32.04 4.46
C PRO A 15 8.84 32.16 5.98
N LEU A 16 7.74 32.01 6.72
CA LEU A 16 7.74 32.01 8.18
C LEU A 16 8.46 30.77 8.75
N GLU A 17 8.22 29.59 8.19
CA GLU A 17 8.89 28.34 8.58
C GLU A 17 10.39 28.37 8.26
N HIS A 18 10.78 29.00 7.14
CA HIS A 18 12.19 29.27 6.84
C HIS A 18 12.83 30.18 7.86
N GLN A 19 12.17 31.30 8.22
CA GLN A 19 12.68 32.24 9.22
C GLN A 19 12.87 31.56 10.58
N GLN A 20 11.93 30.70 10.97
CA GLN A 20 11.97 29.97 12.23
C GLN A 20 12.86 28.73 12.19
N THR A 21 13.29 28.29 10.99
CA THR A 21 13.99 27.02 10.75
C THR A 21 13.29 25.81 11.38
N ALA A 22 11.96 25.87 11.45
CA ALA A 22 11.13 24.94 12.20
C ALA A 22 9.80 24.71 11.49
N ILE A 23 9.30 23.47 11.61
CA ILE A 23 7.95 23.09 11.18
C ILE A 23 7.33 22.21 12.26
N THR A 24 6.01 22.30 12.39
CA THR A 24 5.29 21.43 13.33
C THR A 24 5.29 19.99 12.84
N LYS A 25 5.09 19.05 13.77
CA LYS A 25 4.97 17.64 13.43
C LYS A 25 3.78 17.36 12.53
N LEU A 26 2.63 17.98 12.81
CA LEU A 26 1.42 17.81 12.00
C LEU A 26 1.67 18.26 10.55
N ARG A 27 2.22 19.47 10.37
CA ARG A 27 2.55 20.01 9.04
C ARG A 27 3.52 19.11 8.27
N TYR A 28 4.57 18.61 8.94
CA TYR A 28 5.51 17.67 8.32
C TYR A 28 4.85 16.36 7.90
N MET A 29 3.95 15.83 8.73
CA MET A 29 3.23 14.59 8.43
C MET A 29 2.30 14.76 7.23
N GLN A 30 1.54 15.87 7.18
CA GLN A 30 0.65 16.19 6.06
C GLN A 30 1.40 16.32 4.74
N TRP A 31 2.52 17.06 4.73
CA TRP A 31 3.38 17.13 3.54
C TRP A 31 3.94 15.76 3.13
N ARG A 32 4.38 14.97 4.11
CA ARG A 32 4.92 13.64 3.81
C ARG A 32 3.84 12.72 3.23
N GLU A 33 2.58 12.90 3.61
CA GLU A 33 1.45 12.17 3.04
C GLU A 33 1.20 12.53 1.57
N THR A 34 1.41 13.78 1.15
CA THR A 34 1.29 14.19 -0.27
C THR A 34 2.41 13.63 -1.15
N LEU A 35 3.53 13.24 -0.56
CA LEU A 35 4.62 12.58 -1.26
C LEU A 35 4.43 11.05 -1.41
N SER A 36 3.33 10.51 -0.87
CA SER A 36 3.03 9.08 -0.86
C SER A 36 1.64 8.81 -1.46
N SER A 37 1.37 7.55 -1.78
CA SER A 37 0.03 7.09 -2.16
C SER A 37 -1.02 7.26 -1.06
N SER A 38 -0.63 7.62 0.18
CA SER A 38 -1.55 7.79 1.29
C SER A 38 -2.58 8.90 1.04
N ALA A 39 -2.17 10.01 0.42
CA ALA A 39 -3.09 11.12 0.14
C ALA A 39 -4.12 10.76 -0.94
N ASP A 40 -3.72 10.05 -1.99
CA ASP A 40 -4.59 9.75 -3.14
C ASP A 40 -5.38 8.44 -2.98
N PHE A 41 -4.78 7.45 -2.33
CA PHE A 41 -5.29 6.07 -2.28
C PHE A 41 -5.57 5.57 -0.86
N GLY A 42 -5.36 6.36 0.19
CA GLY A 42 -5.68 5.96 1.57
C GLY A 42 -4.80 4.85 2.16
N PHE A 43 -3.75 4.41 1.47
CA PHE A 43 -2.78 3.46 1.98
C PHE A 43 -1.36 3.77 1.47
N ARG A 44 -0.36 3.25 2.18
CA ARG A 44 1.04 3.22 1.72
C ARG A 44 1.61 1.82 1.84
N ILE A 45 2.48 1.47 0.90
CA ILE A 45 3.18 0.19 0.88
C ILE A 45 4.59 0.43 1.45
N GLU A 46 4.88 -0.16 2.61
CA GLU A 46 6.22 -0.13 3.19
C GLU A 46 7.14 -1.19 2.55
N GLY A 47 6.57 -2.27 2.04
CA GLY A 47 7.29 -3.31 1.30
C GLY A 47 6.37 -4.47 0.95
N ILE A 48 6.52 -5.03 -0.26
CA ILE A 48 5.72 -6.16 -0.69
C ILE A 48 6.55 -7.19 -1.46
N LYS A 49 6.36 -8.46 -1.08
CA LYS A 49 6.76 -9.60 -1.90
C LYS A 49 5.49 -10.31 -2.32
N VAL A 50 5.27 -10.45 -3.62
CA VAL A 50 4.07 -11.08 -4.16
C VAL A 50 4.46 -12.33 -4.94
N CYS A 51 3.71 -13.41 -4.72
CA CYS A 51 3.70 -14.56 -5.61
C CYS A 51 2.39 -14.58 -6.40
N GLN A 52 2.44 -14.88 -7.70
CA GLN A 52 1.25 -14.90 -8.57
C GLN A 52 0.13 -15.79 -8.01
N SER A 53 0.46 -16.96 -7.46
CA SER A 53 -0.50 -17.89 -6.85
C SER A 53 -1.18 -17.35 -5.58
N SER A 54 -0.58 -16.36 -4.92
CA SER A 54 -1.11 -15.78 -3.67
C SER A 54 -2.13 -14.65 -3.88
N VAL A 55 -2.11 -14.00 -5.06
CA VAL A 55 -2.91 -12.79 -5.35
C VAL A 55 -4.41 -13.05 -5.16
N ALA A 56 -4.93 -14.14 -5.73
CA ALA A 56 -6.36 -14.49 -5.62
C ALA A 56 -6.81 -14.79 -4.18
N SER A 57 -5.90 -15.33 -3.36
CA SER A 57 -6.17 -15.60 -1.95
C SER A 57 -6.15 -14.32 -1.11
N TYR A 58 -5.19 -13.42 -1.36
CA TYR A 58 -5.18 -12.09 -0.76
C TYR A 58 -6.44 -11.30 -1.08
N LEU A 59 -6.87 -11.29 -2.35
CA LEU A 59 -8.09 -10.58 -2.75
C LEU A 59 -9.31 -11.10 -1.97
N ARG A 60 -9.50 -12.43 -1.90
CA ARG A 60 -10.58 -13.04 -1.09
C ARG A 60 -10.48 -12.64 0.37
N ARG A 61 -9.26 -12.61 0.93
CA ARG A 61 -9.04 -12.24 2.33
C ARG A 61 -9.33 -10.77 2.59
N LEU A 62 -8.93 -9.86 1.71
CA LEU A 62 -9.20 -8.42 1.81
C LEU A 62 -10.71 -8.14 1.76
N THR A 63 -11.44 -8.75 0.83
CA THR A 63 -12.91 -8.65 0.79
C THR A 63 -13.57 -9.20 2.07
N SER A 64 -13.03 -10.29 2.63
CA SER A 64 -13.51 -10.82 3.91
C SER A 64 -13.24 -9.86 5.07
N ILE A 65 -12.07 -9.21 5.10
CA ILE A 65 -11.72 -8.20 6.09
C ILE A 65 -12.64 -6.99 5.98
N GLN A 66 -12.87 -6.45 4.77
CA GLN A 66 -13.77 -5.32 4.54
C GLN A 66 -15.16 -5.59 5.11
N LYS A 67 -15.75 -6.75 4.80
CA LYS A 67 -17.05 -7.17 5.34
C LYS A 67 -17.04 -7.32 6.87
N ALA A 68 -15.96 -7.81 7.45
CA ALA A 68 -15.85 -7.95 8.90
C ALA A 68 -15.77 -6.57 9.58
N LEU A 69 -15.01 -5.63 9.01
CA LEU A 69 -14.87 -4.27 9.53
C LEU A 69 -16.19 -3.49 9.47
N GLN A 70 -16.89 -3.54 8.34
CA GLN A 70 -18.21 -2.88 8.17
C GLN A 70 -19.26 -3.34 9.19
N ASN A 71 -19.13 -4.56 9.71
CA ASN A 71 -20.04 -5.13 10.71
C ASN A 71 -19.48 -5.06 12.15
N SER A 72 -18.26 -4.58 12.35
CA SER A 72 -17.60 -4.57 13.65
C SER A 72 -18.03 -3.36 14.48
N PRO A 73 -18.59 -3.54 15.69
CA PRO A 73 -18.87 -2.42 16.59
C PRO A 73 -17.59 -1.69 17.01
N PHE A 74 -16.48 -2.42 17.17
CA PHE A 74 -15.18 -1.83 17.48
C PHE A 74 -14.75 -0.86 16.39
N PHE A 75 -14.83 -1.27 15.12
CA PHE A 75 -14.39 -0.44 14.01
C PHE A 75 -15.21 0.86 13.94
N LYS A 76 -16.54 0.75 14.02
CA LYS A 76 -17.45 1.91 13.99
C LYS A 76 -17.25 2.92 15.13
N SER A 77 -16.60 2.52 16.22
CA SER A 77 -16.41 3.35 17.41
C SER A 77 -14.96 3.76 17.64
N HIS A 78 -14.05 3.56 16.66
CA HIS A 78 -12.63 3.87 16.81
C HIS A 78 -12.06 4.56 15.57
N GLU A 79 -11.17 5.53 15.79
CA GLU A 79 -10.32 6.10 14.74
C GLU A 79 -9.11 5.17 14.50
N MET A 80 -8.96 4.67 13.27
CA MET A 80 -8.05 3.57 12.93
C MET A 80 -6.67 4.04 12.44
N VAL A 81 -6.06 4.98 13.17
CA VAL A 81 -4.81 5.63 12.75
C VAL A 81 -3.59 4.73 12.88
N GLY A 82 -2.77 4.70 11.83
CA GLY A 82 -1.43 4.10 11.89
C GLY A 82 -1.41 2.58 11.99
N THR A 83 -2.54 1.93 11.72
CA THR A 83 -2.65 0.48 11.61
C THR A 83 -2.08 0.00 10.27
N SER A 84 -1.70 -1.28 10.20
CA SER A 84 -1.11 -1.87 8.99
C SER A 84 -1.82 -3.17 8.62
N LEU A 85 -1.80 -3.52 7.33
CA LEU A 85 -2.17 -4.85 6.84
C LEU A 85 -0.90 -5.65 6.55
N LEU A 86 -0.70 -6.76 7.28
CA LEU A 86 0.43 -7.66 7.10
C LEU A 86 0.07 -8.80 6.15
N PHE A 87 0.68 -8.80 4.97
CA PHE A 87 0.53 -9.84 3.95
C PHE A 87 1.60 -10.92 4.14
N VAL A 88 1.19 -12.17 4.32
CA VAL A 88 2.12 -13.30 4.43
C VAL A 88 1.65 -14.43 3.55
N HIS A 89 2.62 -15.05 2.86
CA HIS A 89 2.42 -16.28 2.11
C HIS A 89 3.62 -17.20 2.28
N ASP A 90 3.40 -18.49 2.05
CA ASP A 90 4.48 -19.46 1.96
C ASP A 90 5.23 -19.34 0.63
N LYS A 91 6.35 -20.07 0.48
CA LYS A 91 7.18 -20.02 -0.74
C LYS A 91 6.39 -20.39 -2.01
N THR A 92 5.40 -21.28 -1.89
CA THR A 92 4.59 -21.74 -3.02
C THR A 92 3.45 -20.78 -3.37
N GLY A 93 3.13 -19.86 -2.45
CA GLY A 93 1.97 -18.95 -2.53
C GLY A 93 0.62 -19.66 -2.38
N THR A 94 0.58 -20.97 -2.10
CA THR A 94 -0.65 -21.74 -1.89
C THR A 94 -1.30 -21.45 -0.55
N LYS A 95 -0.50 -21.07 0.46
CA LYS A 95 -0.98 -20.64 1.77
C LYS A 95 -0.65 -19.17 1.93
N SER A 96 -1.69 -18.35 2.08
CA SER A 96 -1.55 -16.92 2.25
C SER A 96 -2.66 -16.37 3.14
N ASN A 97 -2.33 -15.30 3.87
CA ASN A 97 -3.27 -14.62 4.74
C ASN A 97 -2.89 -13.14 4.91
N VAL A 98 -3.86 -12.36 5.41
CA VAL A 98 -3.71 -10.94 5.72
C VAL A 98 -4.27 -10.70 7.12
N TRP A 99 -3.52 -9.96 7.93
CA TRP A 99 -3.92 -9.57 9.29
C TRP A 99 -3.79 -8.06 9.49
N LEU A 100 -4.68 -7.50 10.28
CA LEU A 100 -4.53 -6.14 10.80
C LEU A 100 -3.57 -6.17 11.99
N ILE A 101 -2.62 -5.26 12.00
CA ILE A 101 -1.63 -5.08 13.08
C ILE A 101 -1.52 -3.60 13.45
N ASP A 102 -0.73 -3.31 14.50
CA ASP A 102 -0.35 -1.95 14.94
C ASP A 102 -1.51 -1.05 15.41
N PHE A 103 -2.35 -1.54 16.32
CA PHE A 103 -3.43 -0.75 16.94
C PHE A 103 -2.96 0.24 18.03
N GLY A 104 -1.66 0.50 18.17
CA GLY A 104 -1.09 1.32 19.24
C GLY A 104 -1.49 2.81 19.19
N LYS A 105 -2.06 3.26 18.07
CA LYS A 105 -2.62 4.61 17.87
C LYS A 105 -4.10 4.59 17.50
N THR A 106 -4.74 3.44 17.65
CA THR A 106 -6.20 3.34 17.50
C THR A 106 -6.84 3.88 18.77
N HIS A 107 -7.74 4.85 18.61
CA HIS A 107 -8.37 5.53 19.72
C HIS A 107 -9.90 5.46 19.60
N PRO A 108 -10.63 5.28 20.71
CA PRO A 108 -12.08 5.33 20.69
C PRO A 108 -12.56 6.74 20.30
N LEU A 109 -13.66 6.81 19.56
CA LEU A 109 -14.28 8.08 19.18
C LEU A 109 -14.84 8.81 20.40
N PRO A 110 -14.90 10.15 20.38
CA PRO A 110 -15.61 10.91 21.39
C PRO A 110 -17.11 10.55 21.43
N PRO A 111 -17.80 10.75 22.57
CA PRO A 111 -19.23 10.45 22.68
C PRO A 111 -20.07 11.20 21.64
N GLY A 112 -20.90 10.47 20.91
CA GLY A 112 -21.80 11.03 19.89
C GLY A 112 -21.14 11.35 18.54
N VAL A 113 -19.84 11.06 18.38
CA VAL A 113 -19.16 11.13 17.08
C VAL A 113 -19.34 9.80 16.35
N GLU A 114 -19.75 9.89 15.08
CA GLU A 114 -19.81 8.77 14.14
C GLU A 114 -19.00 9.14 12.91
N ILE A 115 -18.26 8.17 12.36
CA ILE A 115 -17.44 8.31 11.16
C ILE A 115 -17.78 7.20 10.17
N ASP A 116 -17.57 7.45 8.89
CA ASP A 116 -17.84 6.48 7.82
C ASP A 116 -16.59 5.74 7.33
N HIS A 117 -15.39 6.17 7.75
CA HIS A 117 -14.09 5.63 7.35
C HIS A 117 -13.80 5.75 5.84
N HIS A 118 -14.54 6.57 5.10
CA HIS A 118 -14.34 6.82 3.67
C HIS A 118 -13.93 8.27 3.41
N ALA A 119 -14.52 9.20 4.15
CA ALA A 119 -14.23 10.61 3.96
C ALA A 119 -12.76 10.93 4.31
N SER A 120 -12.23 11.97 3.67
CA SER A 120 -10.90 12.45 3.97
C SER A 120 -10.84 13.05 5.38
N TRP A 121 -9.72 12.81 6.07
CA TRP A 121 -9.46 13.44 7.36
C TRP A 121 -9.41 14.97 7.23
N VAL A 122 -10.11 15.65 8.13
CA VAL A 122 -10.05 17.10 8.34
C VAL A 122 -10.02 17.35 9.84
N ALA A 123 -9.30 18.39 10.27
CA ALA A 123 -9.22 18.72 11.70
C ALA A 123 -10.62 18.81 12.35
N GLY A 124 -10.89 17.89 13.27
CA GLY A 124 -12.14 17.81 14.04
C GLY A 124 -13.19 16.82 13.53
N ASN A 125 -13.04 16.23 12.34
CA ASN A 125 -14.01 15.25 11.83
C ASN A 125 -13.75 13.80 12.30
N HIS A 126 -12.54 13.49 12.78
CA HIS A 126 -12.11 12.15 13.22
C HIS A 126 -12.12 11.07 12.12
N GLU A 127 -12.26 11.44 10.85
CA GLU A 127 -12.27 10.48 9.74
C GLU A 127 -10.87 9.93 9.49
N ASP A 128 -10.74 8.63 9.23
CA ASP A 128 -9.45 7.99 9.03
C ASP A 128 -9.22 7.50 7.59
N GLY A 129 -10.25 7.53 6.74
CA GLY A 129 -10.18 7.06 5.35
C GLY A 129 -9.84 5.57 5.21
N TYR A 130 -10.00 4.76 6.26
CA TYR A 130 -9.53 3.37 6.26
C TYR A 130 -10.24 2.49 5.24
N LEU A 131 -11.58 2.60 5.12
CA LEU A 131 -12.35 1.84 4.13
C LEU A 131 -12.07 2.34 2.71
N PHE A 132 -11.93 3.65 2.51
CA PHE A 132 -11.48 4.19 1.22
C PHE A 132 -10.14 3.57 0.80
N GLY A 133 -9.17 3.51 1.71
CA GLY A 133 -7.88 2.88 1.45
C GLY A 133 -7.97 1.38 1.13
N LEU A 134 -8.78 0.64 1.91
CA LEU A 134 -8.98 -0.78 1.71
C LEU A 134 -9.65 -1.10 0.37
N GLU A 135 -10.61 -0.29 -0.07
CA GLU A 135 -11.29 -0.45 -1.37
C GLU A 135 -10.33 -0.22 -2.54
N ARG A 136 -9.53 0.85 -2.47
CA ARG A 136 -8.48 1.11 -3.48
C ARG A 136 -7.44 0.01 -3.54
N LEU A 137 -7.12 -0.59 -2.39
CA LEU A 137 -6.22 -1.74 -2.33
C LEU A 137 -6.84 -3.00 -2.97
N ILE A 138 -8.13 -3.25 -2.74
CA ILE A 138 -8.87 -4.34 -3.39
C ILE A 138 -8.90 -4.15 -4.90
N ASP A 139 -9.16 -2.93 -5.38
CA ASP A 139 -9.14 -2.59 -6.81
C ASP A 139 -7.76 -2.86 -7.42
N ALA A 140 -6.69 -2.43 -6.76
CA ALA A 140 -5.32 -2.65 -7.21
C ALA A 140 -4.98 -4.15 -7.32
N PHE A 141 -5.33 -4.95 -6.31
CA PHE A 141 -5.12 -6.41 -6.36
C PHE A 141 -6.00 -7.10 -7.41
N THR A 142 -7.19 -6.57 -7.66
CA THR A 142 -8.06 -7.06 -8.74
C THR A 142 -7.41 -6.84 -10.09
N GLU A 143 -6.83 -5.67 -10.34
CA GLU A 143 -6.13 -5.38 -11.59
C GLU A 143 -4.88 -6.26 -11.76
N VAL A 144 -4.07 -6.42 -10.70
CA VAL A 144 -2.91 -7.33 -10.73
C VAL A 144 -3.33 -8.76 -11.07
N LEU A 145 -4.46 -9.23 -10.54
CA LEU A 145 -4.97 -10.56 -10.85
C LEU A 145 -5.35 -10.71 -12.33
N ARG A 146 -5.90 -9.65 -12.96
CA ARG A 146 -6.24 -9.64 -14.39
C ARG A 146 -5.00 -9.69 -15.28
N GLU A 147 -3.91 -9.04 -14.89
CA GLU A 147 -2.65 -9.10 -15.64
C GLU A 147 -1.95 -10.47 -15.52
N VAL A 148 -2.09 -11.14 -14.38
CA VAL A 148 -1.46 -12.46 -14.11
C VAL A 148 -2.20 -13.62 -14.79
N VAL A 149 -3.48 -13.46 -15.14
CA VAL A 149 -4.26 -14.45 -15.90
C VAL A 149 -4.43 -13.93 -17.33
N PRO A 150 -3.54 -14.30 -18.28
CA PRO A 150 -3.79 -13.96 -19.67
C PRO A 150 -5.11 -14.59 -20.11
N LEU A 151 -5.96 -13.80 -20.76
CA LEU A 151 -7.08 -14.34 -21.54
C LEU A 151 -6.53 -15.45 -22.47
N PRO A 152 -7.27 -16.56 -22.68
CA PRO A 152 -6.94 -17.47 -23.76
C PRO A 152 -7.03 -16.69 -25.07
N SER A 153 -5.89 -16.47 -25.72
CA SER A 153 -5.84 -15.84 -27.03
C SER A 153 -6.43 -16.80 -28.05
N THR A 154 -7.73 -16.67 -28.31
CA THR A 154 -8.33 -17.15 -29.56
C THR A 154 -7.86 -16.22 -30.68
N THR A 155 -6.75 -16.59 -31.32
CA THR A 155 -6.32 -15.99 -32.59
C THR A 155 -6.79 -16.92 -33.72
N PRO A 156 -7.72 -16.52 -34.61
CA PRO A 156 -7.78 -17.10 -35.93
C PRO A 156 -6.63 -16.51 -36.74
N CYS A 157 -5.74 -17.36 -37.23
CA CYS A 157 -4.73 -17.01 -38.21
C CYS A 157 -5.42 -16.71 -39.56
N ILE A 158 -5.47 -15.45 -39.99
CA ILE A 158 -5.61 -15.10 -41.41
C ILE A 158 -4.70 -13.91 -41.74
N SER A 159 -3.90 -14.12 -42.77
CA SER A 159 -2.87 -13.27 -43.36
C SER A 159 -3.39 -11.97 -43.97
N SER A 160 -2.65 -10.87 -43.81
CA SER A 160 -1.94 -10.11 -44.87
C SER A 160 -1.62 -8.69 -44.40
N ALA A 161 -0.47 -8.20 -44.85
CA ALA A 161 0.21 -7.01 -44.34
C ALA A 161 -0.47 -5.69 -44.73
N SER A 162 -0.44 -4.70 -43.83
CA SER A 162 0.34 -3.46 -44.03
C SER A 162 0.02 -2.40 -42.97
N SER A 163 1.06 -1.66 -42.58
CA SER A 163 1.02 -0.22 -42.32
C SER A 163 0.21 0.28 -41.10
N LEU A 164 0.87 0.41 -39.96
CA LEU A 164 1.32 1.73 -39.43
C LEU A 164 1.94 1.57 -38.04
N CYS A 165 3.05 2.29 -37.88
CA CYS A 165 3.84 2.41 -36.67
C CYS A 165 2.97 2.87 -35.48
N ALA A 166 2.99 2.12 -34.38
CA ALA A 166 2.47 2.56 -33.09
C ALA A 166 3.62 2.54 -32.07
N PRO A 167 3.81 3.61 -31.28
CA PRO A 167 4.95 3.72 -30.38
C PRO A 167 4.81 2.71 -29.24
N LEU A 168 5.88 1.96 -29.02
CA LEU A 168 6.08 1.08 -27.87
C LEU A 168 6.03 1.93 -26.59
N LEU A 169 4.86 2.03 -25.96
CA LEU A 169 4.79 2.37 -24.53
C LEU A 169 5.23 1.13 -23.75
N ARG A 170 6.55 0.94 -23.64
CA ARG A 170 7.13 0.09 -22.60
C ARG A 170 6.72 0.70 -21.26
N LYS A 171 5.66 0.16 -20.66
CA LYS A 171 5.35 0.38 -19.25
C LYS A 171 6.57 0.00 -18.41
N PRO A 172 6.88 0.73 -17.34
CA PRO A 172 8.10 0.55 -16.58
C PRO A 172 8.15 -0.87 -16.01
N VAL A 173 9.23 -1.59 -16.34
CA VAL A 173 9.68 -2.74 -15.56
C VAL A 173 10.04 -2.18 -14.18
N ILE A 174 9.20 -2.43 -13.18
CA ILE A 174 9.59 -2.20 -11.78
C ILE A 174 10.67 -3.22 -11.48
N PHE A 175 11.91 -2.76 -11.54
CA PHE A 175 13.08 -3.53 -11.11
C PHE A 175 13.09 -3.53 -9.58
N VAL A 176 12.56 -4.60 -8.98
CA VAL A 176 12.73 -4.84 -7.55
C VAL A 176 14.15 -5.32 -7.35
N GLY A 177 14.97 -4.47 -6.73
CA GLY A 177 16.36 -4.75 -6.38
C GLY A 177 16.48 -6.09 -5.66
N CYS A 178 17.23 -6.99 -6.27
CA CYS A 178 17.65 -8.26 -5.71
C CYS A 178 18.97 -8.03 -5.00
N GLU A 179 19.00 -8.11 -3.67
CA GLU A 179 20.25 -8.39 -2.96
C GLU A 179 20.20 -9.84 -2.50
N GLN A 180 20.92 -10.68 -3.24
CA GLN A 180 21.15 -12.06 -2.84
C GLN A 180 22.05 -12.06 -1.61
N VAL A 181 21.53 -12.53 -0.48
CA VAL A 181 22.39 -13.02 0.58
C VAL A 181 23.01 -14.32 0.07
N SER A 182 24.25 -14.20 -0.40
CA SER A 182 25.13 -15.34 -0.68
C SER A 182 25.23 -16.19 0.59
N SER A 183 24.81 -17.44 0.49
CA SER A 183 25.07 -18.46 1.50
C SER A 183 26.59 -18.64 1.65
N LYS A 184 27.14 -18.26 2.81
CA LYS A 184 28.50 -18.63 3.21
C LYS A 184 28.67 -20.15 3.11
N PRO A 185 29.80 -20.66 2.58
CA PRO A 185 30.10 -22.09 2.62
C PRO A 185 30.39 -22.54 4.06
N GLU A 186 29.82 -23.67 4.45
CA GLU A 186 30.12 -24.38 5.70
C GLU A 186 31.62 -24.69 5.78
N ALA A 187 32.26 -24.26 6.86
CA ALA A 187 33.64 -24.54 7.17
C ALA A 187 33.81 -26.02 7.56
N GLY A 188 34.89 -26.61 7.06
CA GLY A 188 35.17 -28.04 7.08
C GLY A 188 35.23 -28.69 8.46
N ASN A 189 34.82 -29.95 8.44
CA ASN A 189 34.96 -30.95 9.48
C ASN A 189 36.46 -31.30 9.64
N GLY A 190 37.06 -30.97 10.78
CA GLY A 190 38.40 -31.43 11.16
C GLY A 190 38.33 -32.71 12.00
N PRO A 191 39.22 -33.71 11.82
CA PRO A 191 39.12 -34.98 12.52
C PRO A 191 39.82 -34.96 13.89
N ARG A 192 39.19 -35.68 14.83
CA ARG A 192 39.64 -36.26 16.11
C ARG A 192 40.77 -35.57 16.90
#